data_AF-A0A527VZE6-F1
#
_entry.id   AF-A0A527VZE6-F1
#
_cell.length_a   1.000
_cell.length_b   1.000
_cell.length_c   1.000
_cell.angle_alpha   90.00
_cell.angle_beta   90.00
_cell.angle_gamma   90.00
#
_symmetry.space_group_name_H-M   'P 1'
#
loop_
_entity.id
_entity.type
_entity.pdbx_description
1 polymer ?
#
loop_
_entity_poly.entity_id
_entity_poly.type
_entity_poly.pdbx_seq_one_letter_code
_entity_poly.pdbx_strand_id
1 'polypeptide(L)'
;HAARSQCDRLVLGLNSDDSVRRLKGPGRPVNNQHDRACVLAALASVDAVVVFEEDTPLKLIEALLPDILVKGADYTIETVVGADVVQKAGGRVVLVDLVAGKSTTNTIGKLRAAN
;
A
#
# COMPACT_ATOMS: atom_id res chain seq x y z
N HIS A 1 -2.32 -6.05 -11.01
CA HIS A 1 -3.07 -5.67 -12.23
C HIS A 1 -4.32 -4.82 -11.93
N ALA A 2 -5.19 -5.20 -10.98
CA ALA A 2 -6.45 -4.47 -10.71
C ALA A 2 -6.31 -2.95 -10.49
N ALA A 3 -5.28 -2.49 -9.77
CA ALA A 3 -5.05 -1.05 -9.58
C ALA A 3 -4.61 -0.33 -10.87
N ARG A 4 -3.71 -0.94 -11.64
CA ARG A 4 -3.13 -0.33 -12.84
C ARG A 4 -4.15 -0.12 -13.96
N SER A 5 -5.17 -0.99 -14.06
CA SER A 5 -6.22 -0.85 -15.07
C SER A 5 -7.20 0.29 -14.77
N GLN A 6 -7.09 0.96 -13.62
CA GLN A 6 -7.97 2.07 -13.24
C GLN A 6 -7.41 3.44 -13.60
N CYS A 7 -6.12 3.54 -13.92
CA CYS A 7 -5.39 4.80 -14.01
C CYS A 7 -4.41 4.80 -15.19
N ASP A 8 -3.94 5.98 -15.60
CA ASP A 8 -2.88 6.12 -16.60
C ASP A 8 -1.48 5.98 -15.98
N ARG A 9 -1.33 6.42 -14.73
CA ARG A 9 -0.10 6.34 -13.93
C ARG A 9 -0.40 5.80 -12.53
N LEU A 10 0.40 4.83 -12.08
CA LEU A 10 0.28 4.23 -10.75
C LEU A 10 1.45 4.64 -9.86
N VAL A 11 1.16 5.46 -8.85
CA VAL A 11 2.09 5.80 -7.77
C VAL A 11 1.81 4.89 -6.56
N LEU A 12 2.83 4.19 -6.09
CA LEU A 12 2.75 3.30 -4.93
C LEU A 12 3.32 3.99 -3.68
N GLY A 13 2.46 4.24 -2.69
CA GLY A 13 2.88 4.66 -1.36
C GLY A 13 3.42 3.48 -0.56
N LEU A 14 4.67 3.57 -0.10
CA LEU A 14 5.37 2.54 0.66
C LEU A 14 5.72 3.03 2.07
N ASN A 15 5.21 2.37 3.10
CA ASN A 15 5.63 2.68 4.48
C ASN A 15 7.14 2.48 4.66
N SER A 16 7.80 3.41 5.34
CA SER A 16 9.18 3.29 5.81
C SER A 16 9.35 2.13 6.80
N ASP A 17 10.60 1.76 7.09
CA ASP A 17 10.89 0.71 8.08
C ASP A 17 10.38 1.08 9.47
N ASP A 18 10.54 2.33 9.88
CA ASP A 18 10.07 2.84 11.16
C ASP A 18 8.54 2.89 11.24
N SER A 19 7.87 3.32 10.16
CA SER A 19 6.40 3.29 10.05
C SER A 19 5.88 1.86 10.23
N VAL A 20 6.48 0.89 9.52
CA VAL A 20 6.09 -0.52 9.65
C VAL A 20 6.37 -1.06 11.05
N ARG A 21 7.50 -0.69 11.66
CA ARG A 21 7.89 -1.14 13.00
C ARG A 21 6.90 -0.66 14.06
N ARG A 22 6.44 0.60 13.98
CA ARG A 22 5.40 1.12 14.88
C ARG A 22 4.06 0.40 14.69
N LEU A 23 3.67 0.12 13.45
CA LEU A 23 2.38 -0.51 13.12
C LEU A 23 2.33 -2.01 13.41
N LYS A 24 3.45 -2.73 13.27
CA LYS A 24 3.49 -4.20 13.28
C LYS A 24 4.45 -4.81 14.30
N GLY A 25 5.16 -3.97 15.06
CA GLY A 25 6.11 -4.37 16.10
C GLY A 25 7.55 -4.55 15.61
N PRO A 26 8.50 -4.81 16.54
CA PRO A 26 9.94 -4.77 16.29
C PRO A 26 10.46 -5.85 15.32
N GLY A 27 9.72 -6.93 15.10
CA GLY A 27 10.07 -8.00 14.16
C GLY A 27 9.70 -7.70 12.70
N ARG A 28 9.29 -6.47 12.38
CA ARG A 28 8.86 -6.04 11.05
C ARG A 28 9.50 -4.69 10.67
N PRO A 29 9.69 -4.41 9.37
CA PRO A 29 9.48 -5.31 8.24
C PRO A 29 10.58 -6.39 8.15
N VAL A 30 10.36 -7.43 7.33
CA VAL A 30 11.35 -8.50 7.10
C VAL A 30 12.42 -8.03 6.12
N ASN A 31 11.98 -7.37 5.05
CA ASN A 31 12.84 -6.72 4.07
C ASN A 31 12.79 -5.21 4.34
N ASN A 32 13.95 -4.56 4.33
CA ASN A 32 14.04 -3.11 4.54
C ASN A 32 13.33 -2.32 3.42
N GLN A 33 13.14 -1.02 3.63
CA GLN A 33 12.38 -0.17 2.71
C GLN A 33 13.03 -0.04 1.34
N HIS A 34 14.36 -0.08 1.26
CA HIS A 34 15.10 0.02 0.02
C HIS A 34 14.85 -1.21 -0.87
N ASP A 35 14.98 -2.40 -0.30
CA ASP A 35 14.75 -3.66 -1.01
C ASP A 35 13.29 -3.79 -1.45
N ARG A 36 12.35 -3.42 -0.56
CA ARG A 36 10.91 -3.38 -0.90
C ARG A 36 10.63 -2.42 -2.05
N ALA A 37 11.20 -1.22 -2.00
CA ALA A 37 11.03 -0.22 -3.06
C ALA A 37 11.61 -0.71 -4.39
N CYS A 38 12.81 -1.31 -4.37
CA CYS A 38 13.46 -1.86 -5.57
C CYS A 38 12.58 -2.91 -6.26
N VAL A 39 12.07 -3.89 -5.51
CA VAL A 39 11.19 -4.94 -6.06
C VAL A 39 9.90 -4.36 -6.62
N LEU A 40 9.27 -3.42 -5.90
CA LEU A 40 8.00 -2.83 -6.32
C LEU A 40 8.17 -1.91 -7.54
N ALA A 41 9.27 -1.17 -7.62
CA ALA A 41 9.59 -0.32 -8.76
C ALA A 41 9.92 -1.12 -10.02
N ALA A 42 10.38 -2.37 -9.89
CA ALA A 42 10.63 -3.26 -11.03
C ALA A 42 9.33 -3.82 -11.65
N LEU A 43 8.18 -3.66 -11.01
CA LEU A 43 6.90 -4.12 -11.57
C LEU A 43 6.49 -3.19 -12.71
N ALA A 44 6.28 -3.75 -13.91
CA ALA A 44 5.84 -3.00 -15.10
C ALA A 44 4.53 -2.21 -14.91
N SER A 45 3.75 -2.53 -13.87
CA SER A 45 2.52 -1.82 -13.53
C SER A 45 2.72 -0.60 -12.63
N VAL A 46 3.91 -0.35 -12.09
CA VAL A 46 4.19 0.73 -11.14
C VAL A 46 5.03 1.81 -11.84
N ASP A 47 4.52 3.04 -11.86
CA ASP A 47 5.20 4.17 -12.49
C ASP A 47 6.15 4.91 -11.52
N ALA A 48 5.80 4.91 -10.22
CA ALA A 48 6.64 5.49 -9.18
C ALA A 48 6.39 4.80 -7.83
N VAL A 49 7.41 4.79 -6.97
CA VAL A 49 7.32 4.38 -5.57
C VAL A 49 7.70 5.57 -4.69
N VAL A 50 6.85 5.92 -3.74
CA VAL A 50 7.10 7.00 -2.77
C VAL A 50 7.12 6.42 -1.37
N VAL A 51 8.25 6.57 -0.68
CA VAL A 51 8.37 6.13 0.71
C VAL A 51 7.84 7.23 1.63
N PHE A 52 7.00 6.87 2.61
CA PHE A 52 6.49 7.80 3.62
C PHE A 52 6.72 7.24 5.03
N GLU A 53 6.92 8.13 5.99
CA GLU A 53 7.32 7.77 7.35
C GLU A 53 6.17 7.80 8.35
N GLU A 54 5.08 8.47 8.02
CA GLU A 54 3.90 8.59 8.87
C GLU A 54 3.20 7.25 9.11
N ASP A 55 2.36 7.18 10.15
CA ASP A 55 1.57 5.98 10.47
C ASP A 55 0.43 5.76 9.47
N THR A 56 0.01 6.82 8.78
CA THR A 56 -1.01 6.78 7.74
C THR A 56 -0.54 7.53 6.50
N PRO A 57 -1.01 7.17 5.30
CA PRO A 57 -0.59 7.83 4.06
C PRO A 57 -1.28 9.20 3.85
N LEU A 58 -2.01 9.76 4.83
CA LEU A 58 -2.86 10.94 4.63
C LEU A 58 -2.09 12.12 4.04
N LYS A 59 -0.93 12.47 4.62
CA LYS A 59 -0.10 13.58 4.12
C LYS A 59 0.40 13.36 2.69
N LEU A 60 0.75 12.11 2.36
CA LEU A 60 1.16 11.74 1.00
C LEU A 60 -0.02 11.90 0.03
N ILE A 61 -1.22 11.49 0.45
CA ILE A 61 -2.45 11.63 -0.35
C ILE A 61 -2.80 13.11 -0.52
N GLU A 62 -2.68 13.94 0.50
CA GLU A 62 -2.90 15.39 0.41
C GLU A 62 -1.90 16.07 -0.53
N ALA A 63 -0.62 15.65 -0.49
CA ALA A 63 0.43 16.22 -1.32
C ALA A 63 0.31 15.82 -2.80
N LEU A 64 -0.08 14.57 -3.07
CA LEU A 64 -0.25 14.07 -4.45
C LEU A 64 -1.63 14.38 -5.02
N LEU A 65 -2.65 14.46 -4.16
CA LEU A 65 -4.07 14.63 -4.47
C LEU A 65 -4.52 13.78 -5.67
N PRO A 66 -4.47 12.45 -5.57
CA PRO A 66 -4.71 11.57 -6.71
C PRO A 66 -6.18 11.58 -7.15
N ASP A 67 -6.44 11.49 -8.45
CA ASP A 67 -7.80 11.33 -9.00
C ASP A 67 -8.46 10.01 -8.56
N ILE A 68 -7.64 8.99 -8.30
CA ILE A 68 -8.08 7.64 -7.94
C ILE A 68 -7.24 7.11 -6.78
N LEU A 69 -7.89 6.82 -5.66
CA LEU A 69 -7.28 6.15 -4.51
C LEU A 69 -7.69 4.67 -4.50
N VAL A 70 -6.71 3.78 -4.65
CA VAL A 70 -6.95 2.33 -4.67
C VAL A 70 -6.55 1.69 -3.35
N LYS A 71 -7.44 0.89 -2.76
CA LYS A 71 -7.16 0.11 -1.54
C LYS A 71 -7.68 -1.32 -1.67
N GLY A 72 -7.15 -2.25 -0.87
CA GLY A 72 -7.69 -3.61 -0.79
C GLY A 72 -9.13 -3.63 -0.26
N ALA A 73 -9.90 -4.65 -0.63
CA ALA A 73 -11.29 -4.85 -0.21
C ALA A 73 -11.45 -5.26 1.27
N ASP A 74 -10.37 -5.25 2.05
CA ASP A 74 -10.38 -5.39 3.51
C ASP A 74 -10.90 -4.15 4.26
N TYR A 75 -11.27 -3.10 3.53
CA TYR A 75 -11.79 -1.83 4.05
C TYR A 75 -13.17 -1.51 3.49
N THR A 76 -13.98 -0.78 4.25
CA THR A 76 -15.10 0.01 3.67
C THR A 76 -14.57 1.36 3.19
N ILE A 77 -15.26 2.03 2.26
CA ILE A 77 -14.78 3.32 1.72
C ILE A 77 -14.55 4.34 2.84
N GLU A 78 -15.42 4.37 3.85
CA GLU A 78 -15.37 5.28 4.99
C GLU A 78 -14.17 5.02 5.91
N THR A 79 -13.58 3.83 5.85
CA THR A 79 -12.41 3.44 6.65
C THR A 79 -11.09 3.60 5.90
N VAL A 80 -11.14 3.98 4.62
CA VAL A 80 -9.94 4.28 3.83
C VAL A 80 -9.42 5.68 4.19
N VAL A 81 -8.24 5.74 4.80
CA VAL A 81 -7.56 7.02 5.07
C VAL A 81 -7.37 7.80 3.77
N GLY A 82 -7.79 9.07 3.77
CA GLY A 82 -7.69 9.98 2.63
C GLY A 82 -8.83 9.85 1.61
N ALA A 83 -9.81 8.98 1.84
CA ALA A 83 -11.00 8.87 0.99
C ALA A 83 -11.75 10.19 0.87
N ASP A 84 -11.97 10.89 1.98
CA ASP A 84 -12.68 12.16 2.01
C ASP A 84 -11.91 13.27 1.29
N VAL A 85 -10.58 13.31 1.45
CA VAL A 85 -9.68 14.25 0.74
C VAL A 85 -9.84 14.09 -0.77
N VAL A 86 -9.73 12.85 -1.26
CA VAL A 86 -9.82 12.54 -2.68
C VAL A 86 -11.22 12.83 -3.23
N GLN A 87 -12.27 12.43 -2.52
CA GLN A 87 -13.66 12.66 -2.94
C GLN A 87 -14.04 14.14 -2.97
N LYS A 88 -13.59 14.93 -1.98
CA LYS A 88 -13.81 16.39 -1.94
C LYS A 88 -13.13 17.10 -3.12
N ALA A 89 -12.02 16.55 -3.61
CA ALA A 89 -11.32 17.04 -4.79
C ALA A 89 -11.92 16.53 -6.12
N GLY A 90 -13.01 15.75 -6.09
CA GLY A 90 -13.67 15.20 -7.28
C GLY A 90 -13.11 13.86 -7.77
N GLY A 91 -12.15 13.28 -7.04
CA GLY A 91 -11.63 11.95 -7.28
C GLY A 91 -12.54 10.83 -6.74
N ARG A 92 -12.11 9.58 -6.93
CA ARG A 92 -12.85 8.39 -6.47
C ARG A 92 -11.99 7.38 -5.74
N VAL A 93 -12.62 6.60 -4.87
CA VAL A 93 -11.98 5.48 -4.17
C VAL A 93 -12.38 4.18 -4.85
N VAL A 94 -11.40 3.31 -5.10
CA VAL A 94 -11.62 1.98 -5.69
C VAL A 94 -11.12 0.92 -4.72
N LEU A 95 -12.01 0.01 -4.34
CA LEU A 95 -11.65 -1.18 -3.56
C LEU A 95 -11.36 -2.33 -4.52
N VAL A 96 -10.24 -3.01 -4.32
CA VAL A 96 -9.82 -4.17 -5.13
C VAL A 96 -9.72 -5.42 -4.27
N ASP A 97 -10.23 -6.54 -4.80
CA ASP A 97 -10.21 -7.81 -4.08
C ASP A 97 -8.77 -8.23 -3.74
N LEU A 98 -8.58 -8.63 -2.48
CA LEU A 98 -7.33 -9.22 -2.05
C LEU A 98 -7.25 -10.67 -2.52
N VAL A 99 -6.06 -11.07 -2.98
CA VAL A 99 -5.80 -12.47 -3.31
C VAL A 99 -5.74 -13.29 -2.03
N ALA A 100 -6.72 -14.17 -1.83
CA ALA A 100 -6.83 -14.99 -0.64
C ALA A 100 -5.54 -15.78 -0.33
N GLY A 101 -5.16 -15.81 0.94
CA GLY A 101 -4.01 -16.59 1.42
C GLY A 101 -2.63 -15.98 1.14
N LYS A 102 -2.55 -14.79 0.52
CA LYS A 102 -1.28 -14.09 0.24
C LYS A 102 -1.03 -12.98 1.27
N SER A 103 -0.27 -13.30 2.32
CA SER A 103 0.26 -12.30 3.25
C SER A 103 1.66 -12.71 3.71
N THR A 104 2.50 -11.74 4.08
CA THR A 104 3.84 -12.06 4.59
C THR A 104 3.78 -12.85 5.90
N THR A 105 2.75 -12.63 6.72
CA THR A 105 2.49 -13.43 7.92
C THR A 105 2.22 -14.89 7.57
N ASN A 106 1.36 -15.14 6.57
CA ASN A 106 1.03 -16.50 6.14
C ASN A 106 2.24 -17.20 5.51
N THR A 107 3.03 -16.49 4.70
CA THR A 107 4.26 -17.05 4.09
C THR A 107 5.25 -17.46 5.18
N ILE A 108 5.51 -16.62 6.19
CA ILE A 108 6.40 -16.97 7.30
C ILE A 108 5.84 -18.12 8.13
N GLY A 109 4.53 -18.13 8.38
CA GLY A 109 3.86 -19.23 9.08
C GLY A 109 4.07 -20.57 8.37
N LYS A 110 3.89 -20.60 7.04
CA LYS A 110 4.13 -21.80 6.22
C LYS A 110 5.59 -22.27 6.28
N LEU A 111 6.55 -21.35 6.22
CA LEU A 111 7.98 -21.68 6.31
C LEU A 111 8.34 -22.26 7.69
N ARG A 112 7.74 -21.75 8.77
CA ARG A 112 7.97 -22.26 10.13
C ARG A 112 7.32 -23.61 10.39
N ALA A 113 6.16 -23.88 9.78
CA ALA A 113 5.44 -25.15 9.92
C ALA A 113 6.03 -26.29 9.06
N ALA A 114 6.89 -25.96 8.09
CA ALA A 114 7.60 -26.93 7.27
C ALA A 114 8.92 -27.43 7.88
N ASN A 115 9.26 -26.94 9.08
CA ASN A 115 10.42 -27.37 9.88
C ASN A 115 9.97 -28.16 11.09
#